data_AF-A0A2E2R5G4-F1
#
_entry.id   AF-A0A2E2R5G4-F1
#
_cell.length_a   1.000
_cell.length_b   1.000
_cell.length_c   1.000
_cell.angle_alpha   90.00
_cell.angle_beta   90.00
_cell.angle_gamma   90.00
#
_symmetry.space_group_name_H-M   'P 1'
#
loop_
_entity.id
_entity.type
_entity.pdbx_description
1 polymer ?
#
loop_
_entity_poly.entity_id
_entity_poly.type
_entity_poly.pdbx_seq_one_letter_code
_entity_poly.pdbx_strand_id
1 'polypeptide(L)'
;MKLWGPVIVATIAVTALVATFNFDPNVQLMEEKADTTKTTVVQTDGASAEPIPISPELTNNLDASFQAVIDRADSALNIEIEQTVLKIGVDLLRFQIQSQESGFVAVYVRGSDKSLIQLLPNARVPVLSIGANKPLQLPPNNEPIQAAGPAGENQFLVVVTEQPRNYEHLNFQDHYGFGLIQADQGKAGSPIHALEGISPCANGSCIDRLAAAWFSLDAVD
;
A
#
# COMPACT_ATOMS: atom_id res chain seq x y z
N MET A 1 -29.42 57.03 -17.23
CA MET A 1 -30.28 56.02 -17.88
C MET A 1 -30.02 54.69 -17.19
N LYS A 2 -30.99 54.23 -16.41
CA LYS A 2 -30.89 53.09 -15.49
C LYS A 2 -31.76 51.98 -16.09
N LEU A 3 -31.16 50.94 -16.64
CA LEU A 3 -31.86 49.78 -17.21
C LEU A 3 -31.93 48.69 -16.14
N TRP A 4 -33.15 48.41 -15.69
CA TRP A 4 -33.50 47.26 -14.86
C TRP A 4 -33.80 46.06 -15.76
N GLY A 5 -33.13 44.93 -15.50
CA GLY A 5 -33.53 43.61 -16.00
C GLY A 5 -34.05 42.75 -14.83
N PRO A 6 -35.07 41.89 -15.02
CA PRO A 6 -35.65 41.13 -13.93
C PRO A 6 -34.78 39.92 -13.56
N VAL A 7 -34.60 39.72 -12.26
CA VAL A 7 -34.05 38.49 -11.69
C VAL A 7 -35.16 37.45 -11.65
N ILE A 8 -34.99 36.34 -12.39
CA ILE A 8 -35.86 35.18 -12.32
C ILE A 8 -35.37 34.32 -11.14
N VAL A 9 -36.15 34.30 -10.06
CA VAL A 9 -35.91 33.41 -8.91
C VAL A 9 -36.57 32.07 -9.24
N ALA A 10 -35.77 31.06 -9.55
CA ALA A 10 -36.22 29.69 -9.68
C ALA A 10 -36.30 29.03 -8.29
N THR A 11 -37.51 28.91 -7.76
CA THR A 11 -37.81 28.13 -6.55
C THR A 11 -37.72 26.63 -6.85
N ILE A 12 -36.69 25.97 -6.34
CA ILE A 12 -36.60 24.50 -6.31
C ILE A 12 -37.33 24.02 -5.05
N ALA A 13 -38.48 23.36 -5.24
CA ALA A 13 -39.16 22.64 -4.17
C ALA A 13 -38.44 21.30 -3.95
N VAL A 14 -37.77 21.15 -2.80
CA VAL A 14 -37.23 19.86 -2.34
C VAL A 14 -38.32 19.15 -1.55
N THR A 15 -38.94 18.15 -2.16
CA THR A 15 -39.92 17.29 -1.51
C THR A 15 -39.18 16.25 -0.67
N ALA A 16 -39.28 16.35 0.66
CA ALA A 16 -38.76 15.34 1.57
C ALA A 16 -39.66 14.09 1.54
N LEU A 17 -39.11 12.96 1.10
CA LEU A 17 -39.77 11.65 1.16
C LEU A 17 -39.52 11.06 2.56
N VAL A 18 -40.52 11.14 3.45
CA VAL A 18 -40.49 10.48 4.75
C VAL A 18 -40.99 9.05 4.57
N ALA A 19 -40.09 8.07 4.68
CA ALA A 19 -40.47 6.66 4.72
C ALA A 19 -41.09 6.33 6.08
N THR A 20 -42.38 6.00 6.10
CA THR A 20 -43.07 5.48 7.28
C THR A 20 -42.83 3.99 7.42
N PHE A 21 -42.09 3.58 8.46
CA PHE A 21 -41.95 2.17 8.83
C PHE A 21 -43.19 1.73 9.62
N ASN A 22 -43.95 0.78 9.07
CA ASN A 22 -45.01 0.08 9.81
C ASN A 22 -44.36 -1.04 10.64
N PHE A 23 -44.41 -0.92 11.97
CA PHE A 23 -44.07 -1.99 12.90
C PHE A 23 -45.28 -2.90 13.07
N ASP A 24 -45.10 -4.20 12.80
CA ASP A 24 -46.11 -5.23 12.99
C ASP A 24 -46.12 -5.66 14.49
N PRO A 25 -47.22 -5.48 15.24
CA PRO A 25 -47.23 -5.67 16.69
C PRO A 25 -47.35 -7.14 17.15
N ASN A 26 -47.24 -8.12 16.24
CA ASN A 26 -47.51 -9.54 16.52
C ASN A 26 -46.28 -10.47 16.44
N VAL A 27 -45.07 -9.97 16.68
CA VAL A 27 -43.90 -10.86 16.87
C VAL A 27 -43.84 -11.31 18.33
N GLN A 28 -44.30 -12.53 18.57
CA GLN A 28 -44.28 -13.20 19.86
C GLN A 28 -42.84 -13.68 20.18
N LEU A 29 -42.27 -13.17 21.27
CA LEU A 29 -41.00 -13.64 21.84
C LEU A 29 -41.13 -15.12 22.23
N MET A 30 -40.42 -16.00 21.51
CA MET A 30 -40.19 -17.37 21.95
C MET A 30 -38.90 -17.42 22.75
N GLU A 31 -39.03 -17.68 24.05
CA GLU A 31 -37.93 -18.05 24.94
C GLU A 31 -37.38 -19.42 24.50
N GLU A 32 -36.16 -19.44 23.97
CA GLU A 32 -35.45 -20.69 23.73
C GLU A 32 -34.58 -21.06 24.94
N LYS A 33 -35.01 -22.16 25.53
CA LYS A 33 -34.53 -22.84 26.73
C LYS A 33 -33.05 -23.21 26.61
N ALA A 34 -32.26 -22.83 27.61
CA ALA A 34 -30.88 -23.29 27.76
C ALA A 34 -30.84 -24.82 27.93
N ASP A 35 -30.19 -25.52 27.00
CA ASP A 35 -29.77 -26.91 27.16
C ASP A 35 -28.25 -26.97 27.30
N THR A 36 -27.83 -27.58 28.41
CA THR A 36 -26.43 -27.72 28.82
C THR A 36 -25.98 -29.11 28.41
N THR A 37 -25.34 -29.22 27.25
CA THR A 37 -24.55 -30.42 26.91
C THR A 37 -23.14 -30.02 26.50
N LYS A 38 -22.24 -30.15 27.46
CA LYS A 38 -20.78 -30.05 27.34
C LYS A 38 -20.27 -31.20 26.47
N THR A 39 -19.73 -30.90 25.28
CA THR A 39 -18.81 -31.78 24.56
C THR A 39 -17.86 -30.93 23.70
N THR A 40 -16.64 -30.83 24.22
CA THR A 40 -15.34 -30.77 23.53
C THR A 40 -15.18 -29.77 22.39
N VAL A 41 -14.69 -28.58 22.74
CA VAL A 41 -13.94 -27.69 21.84
C VAL A 41 -12.62 -28.38 21.48
N VAL A 42 -12.50 -28.82 20.23
CA VAL A 42 -11.18 -29.05 19.63
C VAL A 42 -10.61 -27.67 19.34
N GLN A 43 -9.72 -27.26 20.21
CA GLN A 43 -8.87 -26.10 20.06
C GLN A 43 -7.91 -26.39 18.89
N THR A 44 -8.22 -25.87 17.70
CA THR A 44 -7.20 -25.67 16.67
C THR A 44 -6.29 -24.57 17.19
N ASP A 45 -5.11 -25.01 17.62
CA ASP A 45 -4.00 -24.16 18.00
C ASP A 45 -3.81 -23.06 16.95
N GLY A 46 -3.89 -21.81 17.41
CA GLY A 46 -3.53 -20.67 16.60
C GLY A 46 -2.05 -20.78 16.29
N ALA A 47 -1.73 -20.99 15.01
CA ALA A 47 -0.39 -20.74 14.51
C ALA A 47 -0.12 -19.25 14.71
N SER A 48 0.51 -18.93 15.84
CA SER A 48 1.20 -17.67 16.06
C SER A 48 2.21 -17.54 14.93
N ALA A 49 1.91 -16.70 13.94
CA ALA A 49 2.88 -16.28 12.95
C ALA A 49 3.95 -15.48 13.70
N GLU A 50 5.00 -16.17 14.14
CA GLU A 50 6.21 -15.53 14.62
C GLU A 50 6.79 -14.74 13.44
N PRO A 51 7.13 -13.44 13.61
CA PRO A 51 7.74 -12.66 12.54
C PRO A 51 8.98 -13.41 12.06
N ILE A 52 9.00 -13.86 10.81
CA ILE A 52 10.17 -14.53 10.24
C ILE A 52 11.28 -13.47 10.20
N PRO A 53 12.37 -13.60 10.98
CA PRO A 53 13.47 -12.67 10.89
C PRO A 53 14.11 -12.83 9.52
N ILE A 54 14.14 -11.74 8.75
CA ILE A 54 14.79 -11.68 7.44
C ILE A 54 16.28 -12.03 7.63
N SER A 55 16.70 -13.20 7.15
CA SER A 55 18.08 -13.70 7.30
C SER A 55 19.05 -12.88 6.44
N PRO A 56 20.25 -12.53 6.96
CA PRO A 56 21.24 -11.72 6.25
C PRO A 56 21.89 -12.41 5.03
N GLU A 57 21.55 -13.65 4.68
CA GLU A 57 22.09 -14.34 3.48
C GLU A 57 21.38 -13.94 2.16
N LEU A 58 20.36 -13.08 2.21
CA LEU A 58 19.62 -12.60 1.03
C LEU A 58 20.28 -11.38 0.33
N THR A 59 21.55 -11.06 0.61
CA THR A 59 22.11 -9.73 0.29
C THR A 59 22.92 -9.61 -1.01
N ASN A 60 23.13 -10.67 -1.79
CA ASN A 60 24.07 -10.62 -2.93
C ASN A 60 23.42 -10.32 -4.31
N ASN A 61 22.11 -10.11 -4.40
CA ASN A 61 21.42 -9.83 -5.67
C ASN A 61 20.45 -8.64 -5.61
N LEU A 62 20.51 -7.81 -4.57
CA LEU A 62 19.64 -6.63 -4.49
C LEU A 62 19.90 -5.69 -5.67
N ASP A 63 18.83 -5.21 -6.31
CA ASP A 63 18.96 -4.22 -7.36
C ASP A 63 19.71 -2.97 -6.88
N ALA A 64 20.61 -2.46 -7.72
CA ALA A 64 21.44 -1.31 -7.37
C ALA A 64 20.60 -0.05 -7.07
N SER A 65 19.43 0.12 -7.71
CA SER A 65 18.54 1.24 -7.39
C SER A 65 17.92 1.12 -6.01
N PHE A 66 17.59 -0.10 -5.58
CA PHE A 66 17.06 -0.36 -4.24
C PHE A 66 18.17 -0.19 -3.21
N GLN A 67 19.36 -0.76 -3.45
CA GLN A 67 20.52 -0.56 -2.59
C GLN A 67 20.82 0.92 -2.38
N ALA A 68 20.78 1.73 -3.44
CA ALA A 68 21.02 3.17 -3.34
C ALA A 68 20.02 3.92 -2.45
N VAL A 69 18.79 3.41 -2.29
CA VAL A 69 17.79 3.98 -1.36
C VAL A 69 18.06 3.51 0.06
N ILE A 70 18.35 2.22 0.23
CA ILE A 70 18.71 1.63 1.53
C ILE A 70 19.94 2.35 2.12
N ASP A 71 20.96 2.61 1.31
CA ASP A 71 22.19 3.31 1.73
C ASP A 71 21.94 4.76 2.17
N ARG A 72 20.84 5.38 1.72
CA ARG A 72 20.44 6.74 2.07
C ARG A 72 19.47 6.81 3.25
N ALA A 73 18.88 5.69 3.66
CA ALA A 73 17.87 5.69 4.70
C ALA A 73 18.47 6.01 6.08
N ASP A 74 17.79 6.89 6.82
CA ASP A 74 18.16 7.24 8.20
C ASP A 74 17.83 6.09 9.18
N SER A 75 16.86 5.25 8.82
CA SER A 75 16.43 4.11 9.65
C SER A 75 15.83 2.98 8.80
N ALA A 76 15.81 1.78 9.37
CA ALA A 76 15.16 0.62 8.76
C ALA A 76 13.67 0.55 9.14
N LEU A 77 12.84 -0.02 8.25
CA LEU A 77 11.46 -0.41 8.54
C LEU A 77 11.42 -1.84 9.08
N ASN A 78 10.43 -2.14 9.93
CA ASN A 78 10.06 -3.52 10.17
C ASN A 78 9.08 -3.98 9.08
N ILE A 79 9.30 -5.16 8.51
CA ILE A 79 8.45 -5.77 7.49
C ILE A 79 8.11 -7.19 7.92
N GLU A 80 6.82 -7.52 7.92
CA GLU A 80 6.30 -8.86 8.15
C GLU A 80 5.58 -9.32 6.90
N ILE A 81 6.12 -10.33 6.22
CA ILE A 81 5.54 -10.91 5.01
C ILE A 81 4.64 -12.09 5.36
N GLU A 82 3.47 -12.20 4.72
CA GLU A 82 2.54 -13.31 4.99
C GLU A 82 2.96 -14.60 4.27
N GLN A 83 3.50 -14.49 3.06
CA GLN A 83 3.94 -15.61 2.23
C GLN A 83 5.22 -15.23 1.49
N THR A 84 6.17 -16.15 1.40
CA THR A 84 7.43 -15.98 0.62
C THR A 84 7.30 -16.42 -0.83
N VAL A 85 6.26 -17.18 -1.17
CA VAL A 85 5.96 -17.70 -2.51
C VAL A 85 4.51 -17.38 -2.84
N LEU A 86 4.27 -16.77 -4.00
CA LEU A 86 2.94 -16.38 -4.47
C LEU A 86 2.63 -17.05 -5.81
N LYS A 87 1.44 -17.65 -5.92
CA LYS A 87 0.92 -18.17 -7.17
C LYS A 87 0.34 -17.07 -8.04
N ILE A 88 0.86 -16.94 -9.26
CA ILE A 88 0.46 -15.94 -10.26
C ILE A 88 -1.03 -16.11 -10.60
N GLY A 89 -1.76 -14.99 -10.62
CA GLY A 89 -3.19 -14.98 -10.95
C GLY A 89 -4.09 -15.61 -9.88
N VAL A 90 -3.54 -15.98 -8.71
CA VAL A 90 -4.28 -16.58 -7.59
C VAL A 90 -4.03 -15.78 -6.32
N ASP A 91 -2.78 -15.77 -5.84
CA ASP A 91 -2.45 -15.23 -4.52
C ASP A 91 -2.36 -13.70 -4.55
N LEU A 92 -2.65 -13.10 -3.40
CA LEU A 92 -2.54 -11.66 -3.20
C LEU A 92 -1.21 -11.33 -2.53
N LEU A 93 -0.57 -10.25 -2.97
CA LEU A 93 0.54 -9.68 -2.22
C LEU A 93 0.02 -9.18 -0.88
N ARG A 94 0.62 -9.65 0.22
CA ARG A 94 0.28 -9.23 1.58
C ARG A 94 1.50 -9.17 2.49
N PHE A 95 1.66 -8.02 3.12
CA PHE A 95 2.69 -7.78 4.11
C PHE A 95 2.27 -6.61 5.02
N GLN A 96 2.84 -6.56 6.20
CA GLN A 96 2.68 -5.48 7.15
C GLN A 96 4.00 -4.72 7.29
N ILE A 97 3.92 -3.40 7.43
CA ILE A 97 5.07 -2.57 7.75
C ILE A 97 4.87 -1.81 9.05
N GLN A 98 5.96 -1.49 9.73
CA GLN A 98 5.99 -0.55 10.84
C GLN A 98 7.21 0.37 10.71
N SER A 99 6.99 1.67 10.84
CA SER A 99 8.03 2.70 10.79
C SER A 99 8.13 3.41 12.14
N GLN A 100 9.32 3.81 12.56
CA GLN A 100 9.49 4.69 13.72
C GLN A 100 8.97 6.11 13.44
N GLU A 101 8.96 6.50 12.17
CA GLU A 101 8.53 7.83 11.71
C GLU A 101 7.11 7.76 11.12
N SER A 102 6.31 8.79 11.36
CA SER A 102 5.08 9.00 10.58
C SER A 102 5.41 9.61 9.23
N GLY A 103 4.70 9.21 8.17
CA GLY A 103 5.03 9.72 6.85
C GLY A 103 4.19 9.15 5.71
N PHE A 104 4.71 9.31 4.51
CA PHE A 104 4.14 8.85 3.24
C PHE A 104 4.88 7.61 2.76
N VAL A 105 4.11 6.64 2.26
CA VAL A 105 4.64 5.32 1.88
C VAL A 105 4.68 5.18 0.37
N ALA A 106 5.82 4.72 -0.14
CA ALA A 106 5.96 4.23 -1.51
C ALA A 106 6.43 2.77 -1.50
N VAL A 107 5.89 1.98 -2.44
CA VAL A 107 6.24 0.57 -2.63
C VAL A 107 6.59 0.36 -4.09
N TYR A 108 7.77 -0.20 -4.33
CA TYR A 108 8.26 -0.57 -5.65
C TYR A 108 8.45 -2.07 -5.73
N VAL A 109 8.27 -2.63 -6.93
CA VAL A 109 8.67 -4.00 -7.25
C VAL A 109 9.62 -3.98 -8.43
N ARG A 110 10.71 -4.73 -8.30
CA ARG A 110 11.52 -5.15 -9.43
C ARG A 110 11.14 -6.58 -9.78
N GLY A 111 10.53 -6.73 -10.95
CA GLY A 111 10.08 -8.01 -11.47
C GLY A 111 11.23 -8.96 -11.79
N SER A 112 10.92 -10.25 -11.87
CA SER A 112 11.84 -11.29 -12.34
C SER A 112 12.39 -10.98 -13.75
N ASP A 113 11.57 -10.35 -14.60
CA ASP A 113 11.89 -9.82 -15.93
C ASP A 113 12.67 -8.49 -15.94
N LYS A 114 13.06 -7.99 -14.75
CA LYS A 114 13.78 -6.74 -14.52
C LYS A 114 12.96 -5.48 -14.80
N SER A 115 11.65 -5.59 -15.00
CA SER A 115 10.76 -4.44 -14.95
C SER A 115 10.82 -3.78 -13.57
N LEU A 116 10.74 -2.45 -13.53
CA LEU A 116 10.66 -1.71 -12.28
C LEU A 116 9.34 -0.94 -12.25
N ILE A 117 8.51 -1.21 -11.25
CA ILE A 117 7.14 -0.71 -11.17
C ILE A 117 6.89 -0.13 -9.77
N GLN A 118 6.33 1.08 -9.71
CA GLN A 118 5.73 1.61 -8.49
C GLN A 118 4.34 0.98 -8.31
N LEU A 119 4.21 0.16 -7.26
CA LEU A 119 2.94 -0.45 -6.86
C LEU A 119 2.07 0.52 -6.09
N LEU A 120 2.67 1.32 -5.20
CA LEU A 120 1.98 2.29 -4.35
C LEU A 120 2.87 3.55 -4.19
N PRO A 121 2.31 4.77 -4.12
CA PRO A 121 0.94 5.08 -4.54
C PRO A 121 0.69 4.73 -6.02
N ASN A 122 -0.57 4.60 -6.40
CA ASN A 122 -1.01 4.25 -7.77
C ASN A 122 -2.35 4.93 -8.10
N ALA A 123 -2.92 4.66 -9.28
CA ALA A 123 -4.16 5.32 -9.71
C ALA A 123 -5.38 5.08 -8.78
N ARG A 124 -5.41 3.96 -8.04
CA ARG A 124 -6.50 3.60 -7.11
C ARG A 124 -6.19 3.97 -5.66
N VAL A 125 -4.91 4.00 -5.29
CA VAL A 125 -4.40 4.44 -3.99
C VAL A 125 -3.46 5.62 -4.21
N PRO A 126 -3.98 6.84 -4.46
CA PRO A 126 -3.17 7.99 -4.86
C PRO A 126 -2.31 8.55 -3.72
N VAL A 127 -2.69 8.28 -2.46
CA VAL A 127 -1.94 8.69 -1.27
C VAL A 127 -1.98 7.55 -0.27
N LEU A 128 -0.83 7.25 0.32
CA LEU A 128 -0.67 6.27 1.38
C LEU A 128 0.18 6.89 2.49
N SER A 129 -0.33 6.87 3.71
CA SER A 129 0.35 7.41 4.89
C SER A 129 0.38 6.42 6.03
N ILE A 130 1.40 6.53 6.87
CA ILE A 130 1.62 5.69 8.05
C ILE A 130 1.85 6.57 9.27
N GLY A 131 1.33 6.16 10.42
CA GLY A 131 1.65 6.78 11.71
C GLY A 131 2.85 6.11 12.36
N ALA A 132 3.67 6.88 13.06
CA ALA A 132 4.81 6.37 13.82
C ALA A 132 4.42 5.20 14.75
N ASN A 133 5.19 4.13 14.68
CA ASN A 133 5.04 2.87 15.41
C ASN A 133 3.68 2.18 15.25
N LYS A 134 2.89 2.55 14.24
CA LYS A 134 1.63 1.86 13.93
C LYS A 134 1.86 0.86 12.79
N PRO A 135 1.38 -0.39 12.93
CA PRO A 135 1.39 -1.31 11.82
C PRO A 135 0.47 -0.79 10.69
N LEU A 136 0.91 -0.98 9.45
CA LEU A 136 0.13 -0.73 8.24
C LEU A 136 0.16 -1.97 7.36
N GLN A 137 -1.01 -2.59 7.17
CA GLN A 137 -1.19 -3.69 6.24
C GLN A 137 -1.17 -3.16 4.80
N LEU A 138 -0.39 -3.81 3.93
CA LEU A 138 -0.21 -3.45 2.55
C LEU A 138 -0.39 -4.65 1.59
N PRO A 139 -0.95 -4.40 0.40
CA PRO A 139 -1.74 -3.23 0.01
C PRO A 139 -3.00 -3.05 0.89
N PRO A 140 -3.65 -1.87 0.88
CA PRO A 140 -4.92 -1.69 1.60
C PRO A 140 -5.96 -2.76 1.23
N ASN A 141 -6.71 -3.26 2.22
CA ASN A 141 -7.63 -4.39 2.01
C ASN A 141 -8.70 -4.16 0.94
N ASN A 142 -9.11 -2.91 0.73
CA ASN A 142 -10.07 -2.51 -0.31
C ASN A 142 -9.43 -2.37 -1.70
N GLU A 143 -8.10 -2.39 -1.82
CA GLU A 143 -7.34 -2.27 -3.07
C GLU A 143 -6.27 -3.37 -3.14
N PRO A 144 -6.68 -4.66 -3.23
CA PRO A 144 -5.75 -5.77 -3.32
C PRO A 144 -4.89 -5.71 -4.59
N ILE A 145 -3.64 -6.15 -4.49
CA ILE A 145 -2.77 -6.42 -5.64
C ILE A 145 -2.55 -7.93 -5.71
N GLN A 146 -2.96 -8.52 -6.84
CA GLN A 146 -2.73 -9.93 -7.14
C GLN A 146 -1.33 -10.14 -7.70
N ALA A 147 -0.70 -11.26 -7.37
CA ALA A 147 0.58 -11.65 -7.95
C ALA A 147 0.44 -11.81 -9.47
N ALA A 148 1.35 -11.17 -10.21
CA ALA A 148 1.41 -11.19 -11.66
C ALA A 148 2.78 -11.69 -12.12
N GLY A 149 2.83 -12.28 -13.31
CA GLY A 149 4.03 -12.86 -13.87
C GLY A 149 5.02 -11.85 -14.47
N PRO A 150 6.18 -12.34 -14.95
CA PRO A 150 6.52 -13.77 -15.08
C PRO A 150 7.03 -14.40 -13.78
N ALA A 151 7.00 -15.75 -13.73
CA ALA A 151 7.51 -16.53 -12.60
C ALA A 151 9.00 -16.24 -12.33
N GLY A 152 9.39 -16.31 -11.05
CA GLY A 152 10.72 -16.04 -10.54
C GLY A 152 10.73 -15.07 -9.37
N GLU A 153 11.93 -14.71 -8.92
CA GLU A 153 12.15 -13.82 -7.79
C GLU A 153 11.73 -12.37 -8.13
N ASN A 154 10.91 -11.79 -7.27
CA ASN A 154 10.55 -10.38 -7.29
C ASN A 154 11.11 -9.69 -6.04
N GLN A 155 11.78 -8.56 -6.22
CA GLN A 155 12.29 -7.75 -5.12
C GLN A 155 11.35 -6.58 -4.86
N PHE A 156 11.07 -6.30 -3.60
CA PHE A 156 10.21 -5.19 -3.19
C PHE A 156 11.01 -4.21 -2.35
N LEU A 157 10.86 -2.92 -2.65
CA LEU A 157 11.39 -1.83 -1.85
C LEU A 157 10.22 -1.07 -1.24
N VAL A 158 10.26 -0.87 0.07
CA VAL A 158 9.32 -0.01 0.79
C VAL A 158 10.08 1.20 1.31
N VAL A 159 9.50 2.38 1.07
CA VAL A 159 10.04 3.66 1.47
C VAL A 159 9.01 4.41 2.28
N VAL A 160 9.42 4.98 3.41
CA VAL A 160 8.63 5.91 4.22
C VAL A 160 9.40 7.22 4.33
N THR A 161 8.73 8.32 3.99
CA THR A 161 9.31 9.67 4.06
C THR A 161 8.42 10.58 4.91
N GLU A 162 9.01 11.40 5.78
CA GLU A 162 8.22 12.31 6.63
C GLU A 162 7.43 13.32 5.80
N GLN A 163 8.02 13.83 4.72
CA GLN A 163 7.38 14.80 3.81
C GLN A 163 6.89 14.12 2.52
N PRO A 164 5.80 14.62 1.91
CA PRO A 164 5.34 14.09 0.62
C PRO A 164 6.36 14.37 -0.47
N ARG A 165 6.63 13.37 -1.31
CA ARG A 165 7.70 13.39 -2.31
C ARG A 165 7.18 13.70 -3.71
N ASN A 166 7.99 14.40 -4.49
CA ASN A 166 7.77 14.55 -5.93
C ASN A 166 8.48 13.40 -6.67
N TYR A 167 7.76 12.72 -7.56
CA TYR A 167 8.23 11.58 -8.36
C TYR A 167 8.25 11.86 -9.88
N GLU A 168 8.03 13.10 -10.32
CA GLU A 168 7.97 13.48 -11.74
C GLU A 168 9.22 13.06 -12.52
N HIS A 169 10.40 13.08 -11.90
CA HIS A 169 11.67 12.67 -12.53
C HIS A 169 11.70 11.19 -12.90
N LEU A 170 10.84 10.35 -12.31
CA LEU A 170 10.73 8.93 -12.63
C LEU A 170 9.99 8.66 -13.94
N ASN A 171 9.32 9.67 -14.52
CA ASN A 171 8.66 9.61 -15.84
C ASN A 171 7.77 8.36 -16.03
N PHE A 172 6.91 8.08 -15.05
CA PHE A 172 6.07 6.89 -15.05
C PHE A 172 5.28 6.73 -16.34
N GLN A 173 5.29 5.51 -16.87
CA GLN A 173 4.35 5.06 -17.88
C GLN A 173 3.22 4.31 -17.19
N ASP A 174 1.97 4.56 -17.59
CA ASP A 174 0.85 3.78 -17.07
C ASP A 174 1.01 2.32 -17.47
N HIS A 175 0.93 1.45 -16.48
CA HIS A 175 0.96 0.01 -16.62
C HIS A 175 -0.16 -0.58 -15.76
N TYR A 176 -1.38 -0.56 -16.31
CA TYR A 176 -2.60 -1.04 -15.65
C TYR A 176 -2.92 -0.29 -14.34
N GLY A 177 -2.69 1.02 -14.32
CA GLY A 177 -2.88 1.87 -13.14
C GLY A 177 -1.68 1.91 -12.18
N PHE A 178 -0.61 1.17 -12.46
CA PHE A 178 0.68 1.23 -11.77
C PHE A 178 1.70 2.04 -12.57
N GLY A 179 2.74 2.56 -11.90
CA GLY A 179 3.76 3.39 -12.54
C GLY A 179 4.96 2.56 -13.01
N LEU A 180 5.06 2.24 -14.30
CA LEU A 180 6.25 1.60 -14.88
C LEU A 180 7.37 2.62 -15.05
N ILE A 181 8.58 2.27 -14.57
CA ILE A 181 9.80 3.08 -14.66
C ILE A 181 10.69 2.48 -15.76
N GLN A 182 11.00 3.26 -16.79
CA GLN A 182 11.84 2.79 -17.90
C GLN A 182 13.33 2.72 -17.50
N ALA A 183 13.96 1.59 -17.83
CA ALA A 183 15.34 1.30 -17.46
C ALA A 183 16.41 2.14 -18.21
N ASP A 184 16.05 2.79 -19.32
CA ASP A 184 17.00 3.43 -20.26
C ASP A 184 17.15 4.95 -20.10
N GLN A 185 16.45 5.58 -19.15
CA GLN A 185 16.54 7.04 -18.93
C GLN A 185 17.81 7.47 -18.17
N GLY A 186 18.82 6.60 -18.12
CA GLY A 186 20.12 6.84 -17.54
C GLY A 186 21.25 6.67 -18.54
N LYS A 187 21.86 7.78 -19.00
CA LYS A 187 23.20 7.75 -19.61
C LYS A 187 24.21 7.16 -18.61
N ALA A 188 25.31 6.59 -19.13
CA ALA A 188 26.37 5.96 -18.34
C ALA A 188 26.76 6.79 -17.09
N GLY A 189 26.61 6.21 -15.90
CA GLY A 189 26.64 6.90 -14.60
C GLY A 189 25.27 7.07 -13.91
N SER A 190 24.19 6.53 -14.47
CA SER A 190 22.83 6.74 -13.98
C SER A 190 22.05 5.44 -13.77
N PRO A 191 21.92 4.96 -12.51
CA PRO A 191 20.92 3.98 -12.12
C PRO A 191 19.78 4.70 -11.41
N ILE A 192 18.63 4.86 -12.07
CA ILE A 192 17.30 5.11 -11.44
C ILE A 192 17.40 6.01 -10.19
N HIS A 193 17.83 7.26 -10.40
CA HIS A 193 18.19 8.13 -9.30
C HIS A 193 16.94 8.55 -8.52
N ALA A 194 16.96 8.27 -7.21
CA ALA A 194 16.01 8.72 -6.22
C ALA A 194 14.60 8.10 -6.30
N LEU A 195 14.49 6.78 -6.14
CA LEU A 195 13.20 6.12 -5.93
C LEU A 195 12.51 6.58 -4.63
N GLU A 196 13.25 7.14 -3.67
CA GLU A 196 12.65 7.82 -2.51
C GLU A 196 11.96 9.13 -2.86
N GLY A 197 12.11 9.63 -4.09
CA GLY A 197 11.50 10.86 -4.56
C GLY A 197 12.22 12.13 -4.11
N ILE A 198 11.94 13.23 -4.81
CA ILE A 198 12.53 14.53 -4.52
C ILE A 198 11.84 15.11 -3.28
N SER A 199 12.65 15.35 -2.25
CA SER A 199 12.24 16.02 -1.01
C SER A 199 11.81 17.46 -1.27
N PRO A 200 10.68 17.94 -0.71
CA PRO A 200 10.36 19.36 -0.68
C PRO A 200 11.34 20.15 0.19
N CYS A 201 12.06 19.49 1.10
CA CYS A 201 13.08 20.07 1.97
C CYS A 201 14.45 20.20 1.31
N ALA A 202 14.63 19.76 0.06
CA ALA A 202 15.93 19.78 -0.63
C ALA A 202 16.61 21.18 -0.67
N ASN A 203 15.82 22.26 -0.63
CA ASN A 203 16.30 23.64 -0.67
C ASN A 203 16.00 24.44 0.61
N GLY A 204 15.63 23.77 1.72
CA GLY A 204 15.09 24.42 2.91
C GLY A 204 15.63 23.87 4.23
N SER A 205 15.07 24.35 5.35
CA SER A 205 15.48 23.99 6.71
C SER A 205 14.50 23.04 7.42
N CYS A 206 13.76 22.20 6.69
CA CYS A 206 12.86 21.21 7.29
C CYS A 206 13.54 19.84 7.45
N ILE A 207 13.07 19.10 8.45
CA ILE A 207 13.44 17.70 8.67
C ILE A 207 12.58 16.86 7.73
N ASP A 208 13.22 15.92 7.06
CA ASP A 208 12.57 14.99 6.16
C ASP A 208 13.29 13.64 6.21
N ARG A 209 13.00 12.90 7.28
CA ARG A 209 13.61 11.57 7.50
C ARG A 209 13.12 10.57 6.48
N LEU A 210 14.03 9.68 6.12
CA LEU A 210 13.83 8.57 5.21
C LEU A 210 14.00 7.26 5.98
N ALA A 211 12.98 6.41 5.94
CA ALA A 211 13.09 5.03 6.39
C ALA A 211 12.84 4.09 5.20
N ALA A 212 13.63 3.02 5.09
CA ALA A 212 13.46 2.07 4.01
C ALA A 212 13.79 0.64 4.45
N ALA A 213 13.16 -0.32 3.80
CA ALA A 213 13.52 -1.73 3.88
C ALA A 213 13.10 -2.41 2.59
N TRP A 214 13.61 -3.61 2.38
CA TRP A 214 13.33 -4.40 1.20
C TRP A 214 13.14 -5.87 1.58
N PHE A 215 12.48 -6.62 0.71
CA PHE A 215 12.32 -8.07 0.82
C PHE A 215 12.18 -8.67 -0.58
N SER A 216 12.29 -9.99 -0.71
CA SER A 216 11.95 -10.68 -1.96
C SER A 216 10.94 -11.80 -1.76
N LEU A 217 10.17 -12.07 -2.81
CA LEU A 217 9.17 -13.13 -2.89
C LEU A 217 9.33 -13.86 -4.23
N ASP A 218 9.10 -15.16 -4.27
CA ASP A 218 9.04 -15.92 -5.51
C ASP A 218 7.62 -15.95 -6.08
N ALA A 219 7.46 -15.62 -7.36
CA ALA A 219 6.23 -15.86 -8.11
C ALA A 219 6.31 -17.20 -8.86
N VAL A 220 5.25 -18.01 -8.78
CA VAL A 220 5.14 -19.32 -9.43
C VAL A 220 3.82 -19.47 -10.19
N ASP A 221 3.76 -20.36 -11.18
CA ASP A 221 2.55 -20.60 -11.99
C ASP A 221 1.43 -21.39 -11.27
#